data_AF-A0AAJ2PFF0-F1
#
_entry.id   AF-A0AAJ2PFF0-F1
#
_cell.length_a   1.000
_cell.length_b   1.000
_cell.length_c   1.000
_cell.angle_alpha   90.00
_cell.angle_beta   90.00
_cell.angle_gamma   90.00
#
_symmetry.space_group_name_H-M   'P 1'
#
loop_
_entity.id
_entity.type
_entity.pdbx_description
1 polymer ?
#
loop_
_entity_poly.entity_id
_entity_poly.type
_entity_poly.pdbx_seq_one_letter_code
_entity_poly.pdbx_strand_id
1 'polypeptide(L)'
;MVITEKNLVRHELIGLEVEVLKSTNKFQVGIKGKVVDETYNTLVILTEKGEKVVAKKDCVFLFKIPNGKKVQVEGWVLVGKPEDRIKKKLSKW
;
A
#
# COMPACT_ATOMS: atom_id res chain seq x y z
N MET A 1 -5.76 -0.76 17.72
CA MET A 1 -6.44 0.37 17.04
C MET A 1 -7.00 -0.13 15.72
N VAL A 2 -8.21 0.30 15.36
CA VAL A 2 -8.84 -0.07 14.09
C VAL A 2 -8.19 0.72 12.95
N ILE A 3 -7.94 0.07 11.80
CA ILE A 3 -7.45 0.74 10.60
C ILE A 3 -8.57 1.61 10.03
N THR A 4 -8.26 2.87 9.77
CA THR A 4 -9.16 3.89 9.22
C THR A 4 -8.50 4.59 8.05
N GLU A 5 -9.31 5.30 7.27
CA GLU A 5 -8.87 6.08 6.10
C GLU A 5 -7.78 7.10 6.48
N LYS A 6 -7.85 7.67 7.70
CA LYS A 6 -6.92 8.70 8.17
C LYS A 6 -5.60 8.14 8.72
N ASN A 7 -5.57 6.88 9.17
CA ASN A 7 -4.41 6.29 9.84
C ASN A 7 -3.73 5.17 9.03
N LEU A 8 -4.32 4.70 7.92
CA LEU A 8 -3.80 3.61 7.09
C LEU A 8 -2.30 3.76 6.78
N VAL A 9 -1.88 4.96 6.39
CA VAL A 9 -0.47 5.27 6.04
C VAL A 9 0.51 5.03 7.19
N ARG A 10 0.03 5.04 8.45
CA ARG A 10 0.82 4.80 9.66
C ARG A 10 0.58 3.41 10.26
N HIS A 11 -0.29 2.61 9.65
CA HIS A 11 -0.67 1.29 10.11
C HIS A 11 0.04 0.19 9.32
N GLU A 12 -0.07 -1.03 9.86
CA GLU A 12 0.32 -2.25 9.19
C GLU A 12 -0.44 -2.41 7.87
N LEU A 13 0.31 -2.66 6.80
CA LEU A 13 -0.24 -2.88 5.46
C LEU A 13 -0.26 -4.36 5.12
N ILE A 14 0.62 -5.17 5.74
CA ILE A 14 0.64 -6.61 5.57
C ILE A 14 -0.72 -7.18 5.97
N GLY A 15 -1.25 -8.03 5.11
CA GLY A 15 -2.56 -8.66 5.29
C GLY A 15 -3.72 -7.95 4.59
N LEU A 16 -3.55 -6.70 4.15
CA LEU A 16 -4.61 -5.97 3.44
C LEU A 16 -4.69 -6.40 1.97
N GLU A 17 -5.91 -6.40 1.42
CA GLU A 17 -6.11 -6.49 -0.03
C GLU A 17 -5.74 -5.13 -0.66
N VAL A 18 -5.00 -5.17 -1.76
CA VAL A 18 -4.51 -4.00 -2.47
C VAL A 18 -4.61 -4.17 -3.98
N GLU A 19 -4.85 -3.09 -4.69
CA GLU A 19 -4.80 -2.99 -6.15
C GLU A 19 -3.95 -1.78 -6.59
N VAL A 20 -3.13 -1.95 -7.63
CA VAL A 20 -2.36 -0.86 -8.24
C VAL A 20 -3.22 -0.15 -9.28
N LEU A 21 -3.69 1.06 -8.97
CA LEU A 21 -4.54 1.85 -9.87
C LEU A 21 -3.74 2.62 -10.92
N LYS A 22 -2.55 3.11 -10.55
CA LYS A 22 -1.66 3.85 -11.43
C LYS A 22 -0.23 3.44 -11.14
N SER A 23 0.60 3.40 -12.16
CA SER A 23 2.05 3.22 -12.04
C SER A 23 2.73 3.88 -13.24
N THR A 24 3.96 4.39 -13.06
CA THR A 24 4.83 4.77 -14.18
C THR A 24 5.14 3.58 -15.09
N ASN A 25 5.21 2.37 -14.51
CA ASN A 25 5.27 1.13 -15.26
C ASN A 25 3.85 0.60 -15.53
N LYS A 26 3.37 0.78 -16.76
CA LYS A 26 2.01 0.37 -17.17
C LYS A 26 1.71 -1.11 -16.95
N PHE A 27 2.72 -1.99 -16.95
CA PHE A 27 2.52 -3.42 -16.70
C PHE A 27 2.18 -3.75 -15.24
N GLN A 28 2.36 -2.80 -14.32
CA GLN A 28 1.99 -2.97 -12.92
C GLN A 28 0.54 -2.58 -12.63
N VAL A 29 -0.10 -1.80 -13.52
CA VAL A 29 -1.49 -1.36 -13.35
C VAL A 29 -2.41 -2.59 -13.39
N GLY A 30 -3.32 -2.69 -12.41
CA GLY A 30 -4.23 -3.81 -12.26
C GLY A 30 -3.63 -5.01 -11.50
N ILE A 31 -2.37 -4.95 -11.05
CA ILE A 31 -1.87 -5.92 -10.06
C ILE A 31 -2.75 -5.80 -8.82
N LYS A 32 -3.38 -6.91 -8.44
CA LYS A 32 -4.27 -7.01 -7.28
C LYS A 32 -3.97 -8.26 -6.48
N GLY A 33 -4.15 -8.18 -5.16
CA GLY A 33 -3.90 -9.31 -4.28
C GLY A 33 -3.76 -8.86 -2.84
N LYS A 34 -3.10 -9.69 -2.03
CA LYS A 34 -2.86 -9.43 -0.61
C LYS A 34 -1.43 -8.99 -0.38
N VAL A 35 -1.20 -7.97 0.43
CA VAL A 35 0.16 -7.60 0.85
C VAL A 35 0.70 -8.69 1.79
N VAL A 36 1.84 -9.28 1.44
CA VAL A 36 2.50 -10.32 2.24
C VAL A 36 3.79 -9.84 2.88
N ASP A 37 4.44 -8.82 2.29
CA ASP A 37 5.65 -8.22 2.84
C ASP A 37 5.77 -6.75 2.42
N GLU A 38 6.53 -5.98 3.20
CA GLU A 38 6.79 -4.57 2.99
C GLU A 38 8.26 -4.24 3.31
N THR A 39 8.98 -3.70 2.33
CA THR A 39 10.30 -3.13 2.56
C THR A 39 10.23 -1.60 2.59
N TYR A 40 11.37 -0.93 2.71
CA TYR A 40 11.43 0.53 2.66
C TYR A 40 10.79 1.11 1.38
N ASN A 41 11.06 0.50 0.22
CA ASN A 41 10.65 1.02 -1.10
C ASN A 41 9.58 0.19 -1.81
N THR A 42 9.31 -1.03 -1.37
CA THR A 42 8.45 -1.97 -2.11
C THR A 42 7.37 -2.58 -1.25
N LEU A 43 6.30 -3.03 -1.91
CA LEU A 43 5.31 -3.95 -1.38
C LEU A 43 5.41 -5.27 -2.15
N VAL A 44 5.32 -6.38 -1.45
CA VAL A 44 5.15 -7.71 -2.05
C VAL A 44 3.68 -8.07 -2.01
N ILE A 45 3.08 -8.24 -3.18
CA ILE A 45 1.66 -8.53 -3.36
C ILE A 45 1.54 -9.97 -3.83
N LEU A 46 0.88 -10.80 -3.02
CA LEU A 46 0.51 -12.16 -3.41
C LEU A 46 -0.73 -12.10 -4.30
N THR A 47 -0.53 -12.42 -5.58
CA THR A 47 -1.58 -12.52 -6.59
C THR A 47 -1.93 -13.98 -6.85
N GLU A 48 -2.97 -14.25 -7.63
CA GLU A 48 -3.31 -15.61 -8.11
C GLU A 48 -2.17 -16.25 -8.93
N LYS A 49 -1.28 -15.44 -9.52
CA LYS A 49 -0.13 -15.88 -10.33
C LYS A 49 1.18 -15.91 -9.53
N GLY A 50 1.11 -15.81 -8.21
CA GLY A 50 2.26 -15.73 -7.32
C GLY A 50 2.60 -14.30 -6.88
N GLU A 51 3.77 -14.15 -6.27
CA GLU A 51 4.20 -12.89 -5.67
C GLU A 51 4.69 -11.88 -6.71
N LYS A 52 4.33 -10.61 -6.49
CA LYS A 52 4.77 -9.47 -7.29
C LYS A 52 5.34 -8.39 -6.40
N VAL A 53 6.57 -7.98 -6.70
CA VAL A 53 7.23 -6.86 -6.04
C VAL A 53 6.87 -5.57 -6.78
N VAL A 54 6.24 -4.63 -6.07
CA VAL A 54 5.79 -3.35 -6.61
C VAL A 54 6.47 -2.20 -5.87
N ALA A 55 7.07 -1.27 -6.61
CA ALA A 55 7.70 -0.08 -6.05
C ALA A 55 6.64 0.91 -5.57
N LYS A 56 6.79 1.41 -4.35
CA LYS A 56 5.82 2.31 -3.72
C LYS A 56 5.79 3.68 -4.40
N LYS A 57 6.97 4.29 -4.59
CA LYS A 57 7.11 5.72 -4.94
C LYS A 57 6.28 6.15 -6.15
N ASP A 58 6.24 5.31 -7.18
CA ASP A 58 5.67 5.66 -8.47
C ASP A 58 4.30 5.02 -8.72
N CYS A 59 3.63 4.53 -7.67
CA CYS A 59 2.35 3.87 -7.76
C CYS A 59 1.25 4.58 -6.94
N VAL A 60 0.00 4.42 -7.38
CA VAL A 60 -1.19 4.72 -6.60
C VAL A 60 -1.87 3.39 -6.25
N PHE A 61 -2.06 3.16 -4.97
CA PHE A 61 -2.63 1.92 -4.43
C PHE A 61 -4.06 2.13 -3.95
N LEU A 62 -4.91 1.13 -4.11
CA LEU A 62 -6.24 1.06 -3.53
C LEU A 62 -6.27 -0.06 -2.49
N PHE A 63 -6.23 0.30 -1.21
CA PHE A 63 -6.29 -0.65 -0.12
C PHE A 63 -7.73 -0.89 0.31
N LYS A 64 -8.09 -2.13 0.58
CA LYS A 64 -9.32 -2.46 1.29
C LYS A 64 -9.02 -2.65 2.77
N ILE A 65 -9.62 -1.79 3.60
CA ILE A 65 -9.45 -1.84 5.05
C ILE A 65 -10.51 -2.75 5.70
N PRO A 66 -10.32 -3.18 6.96
CA PRO A 66 -11.16 -4.21 7.58
C PRO A 66 -12.67 -3.91 7.65
N ASN A 67 -13.06 -2.63 7.62
CA ASN A 67 -14.47 -2.22 7.58
C ASN A 67 -15.09 -2.30 6.16
N GLY A 68 -14.37 -2.86 5.19
CA GLY A 68 -14.81 -3.03 3.80
C GLY A 68 -14.60 -1.81 2.91
N LYS A 69 -14.24 -0.64 3.46
CA LYS A 69 -13.97 0.56 2.66
C LYS A 69 -12.69 0.40 1.85
N LYS A 70 -12.65 1.12 0.72
CA LYS A 70 -11.48 1.24 -0.13
C LYS A 70 -10.83 2.61 0.03
N VAL A 71 -9.52 2.64 0.20
CA VAL A 71 -8.74 3.85 0.47
C VAL A 71 -7.65 3.97 -0.58
N GLN A 72 -7.71 5.05 -1.36
CA GLN A 72 -6.67 5.36 -2.33
C GLN A 72 -5.49 6.02 -1.61
N VAL A 73 -4.28 5.53 -1.86
CA VAL A 73 -3.05 6.04 -1.26
C VAL A 73 -1.99 6.23 -2.33
N GLU A 74 -1.44 7.45 -2.37
CA GLU A 74 -0.25 7.77 -3.13
C GLU A 74 0.95 7.03 -2.52
N GLY A 75 1.60 6.19 -3.32
CA GLY A 75 2.61 5.27 -2.81
C GLY A 75 3.90 5.94 -2.35
N TRP A 76 4.24 7.15 -2.84
CA TRP A 76 5.34 7.95 -2.28
C TRP A 76 5.15 8.25 -0.78
N VAL A 77 3.91 8.33 -0.33
CA VAL A 77 3.58 8.54 1.09
C VAL A 77 3.88 7.28 1.92
N LEU A 78 3.89 6.10 1.29
CA LEU A 78 4.20 4.82 1.93
C LEU A 78 5.71 4.50 1.94
N VAL A 79 6.55 5.31 1.30
CA VAL A 79 8.01 5.12 1.36
C VAL A 79 8.50 5.29 2.80
N GLY A 80 9.27 4.32 3.26
CA GLY A 80 9.68 4.14 4.66
C GLY A 80 9.45 2.71 5.13
N LYS A 81 10.18 2.27 6.17
CA LYS A 81 9.91 0.99 6.82
C LYS A 81 8.58 1.03 7.59
N PRO A 82 7.89 -0.11 7.80
CA PRO A 82 6.66 -0.16 8.59
C PRO A 82 6.78 0.56 9.94
N GLU A 83 7.88 0.33 10.67
CA GLU A 83 8.14 0.93 11.97
C GLU A 83 8.36 2.46 11.92
N ASP A 84 8.98 2.95 10.84
CA ASP A 84 9.25 4.38 10.65
C ASP A 84 7.96 5.15 10.29
N ARG A 85 7.01 4.49 9.62
CA ARG A 85 5.75 5.11 9.19
C ARG A 85 4.87 5.53 10.37
N ILE A 86 4.98 4.88 11.52
CA ILE A 86 4.20 5.17 12.73
C ILE A 86 4.34 6.64 13.16
N LYS A 87 5.54 7.21 13.04
CA LYS A 87 5.85 8.60 13.45
C LYS A 87 5.69 9.63 12.34
N LYS A 88 5.32 9.21 11.12
CA LYS A 88 5.31 10.08 9.94
C LYS A 88 4.26 11.18 10.10
N LYS A 89 4.70 12.43 10.24
CA LYS A 89 3.80 13.60 10.18
C LYS A 89 3.47 13.86 8.72
N LEU A 90 2.25 13.51 8.33
CA LEU A 90 1.73 13.88 7.03
C LEU A 90 1.35 15.35 7.12
N SER A 91 2.03 16.21 6.36
CA SER A 91 1.58 17.59 6.20
C SER A 91 0.23 17.55 5.48
N LYS A 92 -0.69 18.45 5.87
CA LYS A 92 -2.10 18.46 5.45
C LYS A 92 -2.28 18.08 3.97
N TRP A 93 -3.02 16.99 3.75
CA TRP A 93 -3.66 16.66 2.47
C TRP A 93 -4.66 17.74 2.07
#